data_AF-A0A352VNG6-F1
#
_entry.id   AF-A0A352VNG6-F1
#
_cell.length_a   1.000
_cell.length_b   1.000
_cell.length_c   1.000
_cell.angle_alpha   90.00
_cell.angle_beta   90.00
_cell.angle_gamma   90.00
#
_symmetry.space_group_name_H-M   'P 1'
#
loop_
_entity.id
_entity.type
_entity.pdbx_description
1 polymer ?
#
loop_
_entity_poly.entity_id
_entity_poly.type
_entity_poly.pdbx_seq_one_letter_code
_entity_poly.pdbx_strand_id
1 'polypeptide(L)'
;MSAPKTGKAFDRSIVEGPIRGAVWKLAWPTMLQNIIGGMQGIVDHVMVGNYVGYTGNAAIGVSWQIFLVVIVFISSLFTGMGVLVARF
;
A
#
# COMPACT_ATOMS: atom_id res chain seq x y z
N MET A 1 -43.89 -6.26 -3.94
CA MET A 1 -42.64 -6.98 -4.34
C MET A 1 -41.63 -5.93 -4.78
N SER A 2 -40.58 -5.72 -3.98
CA SER A 2 -39.55 -4.70 -4.26
C SER A 2 -38.59 -5.23 -5.33
N ALA A 3 -38.40 -4.46 -6.41
CA ALA A 3 -37.48 -4.82 -7.49
C ALA A 3 -36.02 -4.92 -6.96
N PRO A 4 -35.22 -5.89 -7.43
CA PRO A 4 -33.84 -6.00 -7.01
C PRO A 4 -33.06 -4.81 -7.58
N LYS A 5 -32.34 -4.08 -6.72
CA LYS A 5 -31.41 -3.04 -7.15
C LYS A 5 -30.29 -3.72 -7.95
N THR A 6 -30.27 -3.51 -9.26
CA THR A 6 -29.17 -3.90 -10.13
C THR A 6 -27.90 -3.17 -9.67
N GLY A 7 -27.07 -3.86 -8.90
CA GLY A 7 -25.75 -3.39 -8.54
C GLY A 7 -24.95 -3.10 -9.81
N LYS A 8 -24.11 -2.06 -9.76
CA LYS A 8 -23.24 -1.66 -10.87
C LYS A 8 -22.45 -2.90 -11.33
N ALA A 9 -22.60 -3.30 -12.59
CA ALA A 9 -21.92 -4.47 -13.13
C ALA A 9 -20.40 -4.31 -12.99
N PHE A 10 -19.71 -5.37 -12.57
CA PHE A 10 -18.25 -5.37 -12.48
C PHE A 10 -17.62 -5.03 -13.83
N ASP A 11 -16.66 -4.10 -13.85
CA ASP A 11 -15.94 -3.72 -15.07
C ASP A 11 -15.02 -4.87 -15.50
N ARG A 12 -15.54 -5.72 -16.38
CA ARG A 12 -14.81 -6.88 -16.92
C ARG A 12 -13.64 -6.50 -17.82
N SER A 13 -13.51 -5.24 -18.24
CA SER A 13 -12.39 -4.80 -19.08
C SER A 13 -11.03 -4.89 -18.38
N ILE A 14 -11.00 -5.01 -17.05
CA ILE A 14 -9.76 -5.25 -16.27
C ILE A 14 -9.23 -6.68 -16.46
N VAL A 15 -10.13 -7.64 -16.71
CA VAL A 15 -9.79 -9.08 -16.84
C VAL A 15 -9.79 -9.53 -18.30
N GLU A 16 -10.74 -9.03 -19.10
CA GLU A 16 -11.00 -9.49 -20.47
C GLU A 16 -10.46 -8.53 -21.55
N GLY A 17 -10.00 -7.32 -21.16
CA GLY A 17 -9.55 -6.27 -22.07
C GLY A 17 -8.03 -6.27 -22.37
N PRO A 18 -7.53 -5.32 -23.19
CA PRO A 18 -6.11 -5.20 -23.51
C PRO A 18 -5.26 -4.96 -22.25
N ILE A 19 -4.28 -5.83 -22.01
CA ILE A 19 -3.42 -5.84 -20.79
C ILE A 19 -2.89 -4.44 -20.46
N ARG A 20 -2.44 -3.68 -21.46
CA ARG A 20 -1.88 -2.32 -21.26
C ARG A 20 -2.89 -1.34 -20.63
N GLY A 21 -4.16 -1.42 -21.02
CA GLY A 21 -5.22 -0.56 -20.47
C GLY A 21 -5.61 -0.95 -19.05
N ALA A 22 -5.68 -2.25 -18.76
CA ALA A 22 -5.95 -2.77 -17.43
C ALA A 22 -4.82 -2.45 -16.45
N VAL A 23 -3.56 -2.66 -16.86
CA VAL A 23 -2.38 -2.27 -16.08
C VAL A 23 -2.38 -0.78 -15.80
N TRP A 24 -2.66 0.07 -16.79
CA TRP A 24 -2.70 1.52 -16.55
C TRP A 24 -3.79 1.91 -15.54
N LYS A 25 -5.03 1.39 -15.69
CA LYS A 25 -6.15 1.64 -14.76
C LYS A 25 -5.81 1.31 -13.30
N LEU A 26 -4.98 0.29 -13.06
CA LEU A 26 -4.55 -0.14 -11.73
C LEU A 26 -3.26 0.56 -11.27
N ALA A 27 -2.31 0.78 -12.17
CA ALA A 27 -1.00 1.31 -11.82
C ALA A 27 -1.05 2.79 -11.47
N TRP A 28 -1.78 3.62 -12.23
CA TRP A 28 -1.75 5.06 -12.00
C TRP A 28 -2.30 5.48 -10.61
N PRO A 29 -3.43 4.94 -10.10
CA PRO A 29 -3.93 5.28 -8.77
C PRO A 29 -2.98 4.76 -7.68
N THR A 30 -2.46 3.54 -7.85
CA THR A 30 -1.49 2.96 -6.92
C THR A 30 -0.20 3.79 -6.88
N MET A 31 0.29 4.26 -8.02
CA MET A 31 1.48 5.11 -8.08
C MET A 31 1.24 6.45 -7.42
N LEU A 32 0.10 7.09 -7.69
CA LEU A 32 -0.28 8.33 -7.03
C LEU A 32 -0.35 8.16 -5.50
N GLN A 33 -0.98 7.07 -5.03
CA GLN A 33 -1.03 6.74 -3.61
C GLN A 33 0.36 6.58 -3.00
N ASN A 34 1.28 5.88 -3.68
CA ASN A 34 2.65 5.69 -3.20
C ASN A 34 3.43 7.01 -3.16
N ILE A 35 3.24 7.89 -4.15
CA ILE A 35 3.85 9.22 -4.18
C ILE A 35 3.35 10.07 -3.02
N ILE A 36 2.03 10.08 -2.77
CA ILE A 36 1.44 10.81 -1.65
C ILE A 36 1.95 10.27 -0.31
N GLY A 37 2.01 8.94 -0.15
CA GLY A 37 2.57 8.30 1.04
C GLY A 37 4.05 8.66 1.26
N GLY A 38 4.86 8.68 0.19
CA GLY A 38 6.25 9.11 0.26
C GLY A 38 6.40 10.57 0.66
N MET A 39 5.60 11.47 0.08
CA MET A 39 5.56 12.88 0.47
C MET A 39 5.15 13.07 1.93
N GLN A 40 4.18 12.30 2.42
CA GLN A 40 3.78 12.31 3.83
C GLN A 40 4.97 11.92 4.73
N GLY A 41 5.73 10.87 4.39
CA GLY A 41 6.94 10.51 5.14
C GLY A 41 7.99 11.63 5.19
N ILE A 42 8.14 12.39 4.10
CA ILE A 42 9.03 13.58 4.09
C ILE A 42 8.49 14.66 5.03
N VAL A 43 7.20 14.96 4.98
CA VAL A 43 6.56 15.93 5.87
C VAL A 43 6.76 15.54 7.33
N ASP A 44 6.60 14.26 7.68
CA ASP A 44 6.82 13.78 9.04
C ASP A 44 8.27 14.04 9.52
N HIS A 45 9.26 13.76 8.68
CA HIS A 45 10.67 14.04 8.99
C HIS A 45 11.00 15.53 9.12
N VAL A 46 10.36 16.39 8.30
CA VAL A 46 10.50 17.84 8.39
C VAL A 46 9.86 18.35 9.68
N MET A 47 8.67 17.86 10.03
CA MET A 47 7.99 18.21 11.27
C MET A 47 8.83 17.79 12.48
N VAL A 48 9.32 16.55 12.52
CA VAL A 48 10.18 16.06 13.61
C VAL A 48 11.48 16.86 13.67
N GLY A 49 12.10 17.15 12.53
CA GLY A 49 13.29 17.99 12.48
C GLY A 49 13.06 19.38 13.05
N ASN A 50 11.92 20.00 12.76
CA ASN A 50 11.56 21.33 13.26
C ASN A 50 11.15 21.34 14.74
N TYR A 51 10.41 20.34 15.23
CA TYR A 51 9.85 20.32 16.59
C TYR A 51 10.70 19.55 17.62
N VAL A 52 11.44 18.53 17.20
CA VAL A 52 12.23 17.64 18.07
C VAL A 52 13.73 17.77 17.80
N GLY A 53 14.12 18.22 16.61
CA GLY A 53 15.50 18.43 16.22
C GLY A 53 16.17 17.19 15.61
N TYR A 54 17.44 17.34 15.25
CA TYR A 54 18.20 16.32 14.52
C TYR A 54 18.32 14.98 15.25
N THR A 55 18.39 14.99 16.59
CA THR A 55 18.39 13.78 17.41
C THR A 55 17.11 12.96 17.23
N GLY A 56 15.96 13.63 17.04
CA GLY A 56 14.69 12.97 16.74
C GLY A 56 14.73 12.24 15.39
N ASN A 57 15.23 12.91 14.33
CA ASN A 57 15.39 12.28 13.02
C ASN A 57 16.39 11.10 13.04
N ALA A 58 17.47 11.21 13.81
CA ALA A 58 18.41 10.11 14.01
C ALA A 58 17.75 8.91 14.72
N ALA A 59 16.95 9.18 15.76
CA ALA A 59 16.19 8.16 16.48
C ALA A 59 15.15 7.47 15.57
N ILE A 60 14.49 8.21 14.68
CA ILE A 60 13.59 7.61 13.67
C ILE A 60 14.38 6.64 12.79
N GLY A 61 15.57 7.03 12.31
CA GLY A 61 16.39 6.15 11.46
C GLY A 61 16.74 4.81 12.12
N VAL A 62 17.11 4.82 13.40
CA VAL A 62 17.37 3.59 14.18
C VAL A 62 16.09 2.80 14.41
N SER A 63 15.01 3.48 14.81
CA SER A 63 13.71 2.84 15.09
C SER A 63 13.11 2.20 13.84
N TRP A 64 13.35 2.80 12.67
CA TRP A 64 12.88 2.28 11.38
C TRP A 64 13.46 0.90 11.06
N GLN A 65 14.72 0.62 11.44
CA GLN A 65 15.31 -0.70 11.23
C GLN A 65 14.58 -1.79 12.03
N ILE A 66 14.28 -1.51 13.30
CA ILE A 66 13.52 -2.41 14.16
C ILE A 66 12.11 -2.61 13.60
N PHE A 67 11.47 -1.51 13.18
CA PHE A 67 10.14 -1.55 12.56
C PHE A 67 10.11 -2.41 11.29
N LEU A 68 11.10 -2.26 10.40
CA LEU A 68 11.21 -3.07 9.18
C LEU A 68 11.33 -4.57 9.48
N VAL A 69 12.14 -4.96 10.48
CA VAL A 69 12.26 -6.37 10.90
C VAL A 69 10.89 -6.93 11.30
N VAL A 70 10.14 -6.19 12.11
CA VAL A 70 8.81 -6.61 12.58
C VAL A 70 7.82 -6.74 11.43
N ILE A 71 7.74 -5.73 10.56
CA ILE A 71 6.80 -5.75 9.43
C ILE A 71 7.14 -6.87 8.46
N VAL A 72 8.40 -7.01 8.06
CA VAL A 72 8.81 -8.07 7.10
C VAL A 72 8.51 -9.45 7.68
N PHE A 73 8.74 -9.66 8.97
CA PHE A 73 8.37 -10.90 9.64
C PHE A 73 6.87 -11.17 9.54
N ILE A 74 6.03 -10.20 9.91
CA ILE A 74 4.56 -10.33 9.84
C ILE A 74 4.09 -10.54 8.39
N SER A 75 4.60 -9.76 7.44
CA SER A 75 4.30 -9.92 6.01
C SER A 75 4.67 -11.32 5.51
N SER A 76 5.79 -11.89 5.95
CA SER A 76 6.19 -13.25 5.57
C SER A 76 5.18 -14.31 6.02
N LEU A 77 4.57 -14.14 7.20
CA LEU A 77 3.52 -15.04 7.71
C LEU A 77 2.27 -14.96 6.84
N PHE A 78 1.82 -13.74 6.50
CA PHE A 78 0.65 -13.53 5.66
C PHE A 78 0.86 -14.05 4.24
N THR A 79 2.01 -13.75 3.63
CA THR A 79 2.37 -14.28 2.31
C THR A 79 2.47 -15.80 2.35
N GLY A 80 3.10 -16.37 3.38
CA GLY A 80 3.17 -17.82 3.58
C GLY A 80 1.78 -18.45 3.64
N MET A 81 0.89 -17.94 4.49
CA MET A 81 -0.49 -18.43 4.59
C MET A 81 -1.25 -18.30 3.25
N GLY A 82 -1.11 -17.17 2.55
CA GLY A 82 -1.73 -16.97 1.24
C GLY A 82 -1.30 -18.01 0.21
N VAL A 83 0.00 -18.36 0.18
CA VAL A 83 0.52 -19.44 -0.69
C VAL A 83 -0.05 -20.81 -0.28
N LEU A 84 -0.16 -21.10 1.02
CA LEU A 84 -0.73 -22.37 1.50
C LEU A 84 -2.23 -22.49 1.20
N VAL A 85 -2.97 -21.39 1.10
CA VAL A 85 -4.39 -21.38 0.70
C VAL A 85 -4.51 -21.54 -0.82
N ALA A 86 -3.72 -20.80 -1.61
CA ALA A 86 -3.84 -20.79 -3.07
C ALA A 86 -3.54 -22.13 -3.78
N ARG A 87 -2.94 -23.10 -3.08
CA ARG A 87 -2.70 -24.45 -3.62
C ARG A 87 -3.95 -25.35 -3.60
N PHE A 88 -5.00 -24.96 -2.87
CA PHE A 88 -6.27 -25.69 -2.75
C PHE A 88 -7.40 -24.85 -3.36
#